data_AF-A0A7C2M2E1-F1
#
_entry.id   AF-A0A7C2M2E1-F1
#
_cell.length_a   1.000
_cell.length_b   1.000
_cell.length_c   1.000
_cell.angle_alpha   90.00
_cell.angle_beta   90.00
_cell.angle_gamma   90.00
#
_symmetry.space_group_name_H-M   'P 1'
#
loop_
_entity.id
_entity.type
_entity.pdbx_description
1 polymer ?
#
loop_
_entity_poly.entity_id
_entity_poly.type
_entity_poly.pdbx_seq_one_letter_code
_entity_poly.pdbx_strand_id
1 'polypeptide(L)'
;MASRKHSPAPKRASARRRRRIVVAMSGGVDSSVAAALLAREGHDVVGVTLQLYDHGEAVARHGACCAGQDIHDARRVADRLGIPHYVLDYEQRFKSTVMQSFADSYAAGETPIPCVTCNQQIKFQELLATARELEADALATGHYIELRAGPAGPELYRALDAERDQSYFLFATTREQLRWLRFPLGRYRKAEVRALAREMALPVADKSDSQDICFVPQGRYTSVIERLKPGAAEAGDIVHVDGRVLGRHKGIINYTIGQRRGLGIPAGAPLYVVRLDAASQRVVVGPRECLHAHWITLRNVNWLGDGEIPAAGATVAARVRSTSAPQPATLFPAGDGARVLLRDGEYGVAAGQACVFYSDAGPGARVLGGGWIRRALSRAEAPGVAVEKAGGRAEDAARTGNGGR
;
A
#
# COMPACT_ATOMS: atom_id res chain seq x y z
N MET A 1 12.93 69.89 17.51
CA MET A 1 12.14 69.25 16.44
C MET A 1 12.44 67.75 16.44
N ALA A 2 11.60 66.96 17.10
CA ALA A 2 11.79 65.51 17.28
C ALA A 2 11.19 64.75 16.10
N SER A 3 12.04 63.98 15.42
CA SER A 3 11.69 63.17 14.25
C SER A 3 10.86 61.95 14.67
N ARG A 4 9.60 61.87 14.19
CA ARG A 4 8.69 60.75 14.40
C ARG A 4 9.09 59.58 13.49
N LYS A 5 9.68 58.54 14.09
CA LYS A 5 9.87 57.23 13.45
C LYS A 5 8.51 56.55 13.25
N HIS A 6 8.10 56.39 12.00
CA HIS A 6 6.98 55.51 11.62
C HIS A 6 7.38 54.06 11.92
N SER A 7 6.74 53.43 12.92
CA SER A 7 6.79 51.98 13.09
C SER A 7 5.80 51.34 12.09
N PRO A 8 6.21 50.33 11.30
CA PRO A 8 5.28 49.62 10.45
C PRO A 8 4.34 48.77 11.32
N ALA A 9 3.04 48.87 11.05
CA ALA A 9 2.02 48.07 11.71
C ALA A 9 2.29 46.56 11.52
N PRO A 10 1.93 45.71 12.50
CA PRO A 10 2.11 44.27 12.38
C PRO A 10 1.31 43.75 11.19
N LYS A 11 1.97 43.00 10.29
CA LYS A 11 1.32 42.28 9.21
C LYS A 11 0.24 41.39 9.81
N ARG A 12 -1.03 41.70 9.53
CA ARG A 12 -2.18 40.84 9.83
C ARG A 12 -1.84 39.42 9.37
N ALA A 13 -1.97 38.45 10.29
CA ALA A 13 -1.97 37.05 9.95
C ALA A 13 -2.97 36.82 8.80
N SER A 14 -2.48 36.25 7.71
CA SER A 14 -3.27 35.89 6.53
C SER A 14 -4.53 35.14 6.97
N ALA A 15 -5.71 35.72 6.74
CA ALA A 15 -6.98 35.03 6.94
C ALA A 15 -6.92 33.71 6.14
N ARG A 16 -7.01 32.57 6.82
CA ARG A 16 -6.97 31.25 6.16
C ARG A 16 -8.05 31.26 5.07
N ARG A 17 -7.62 31.30 3.79
CA ARG A 17 -8.54 31.26 2.65
C ARG A 17 -9.45 30.05 2.83
N ARG A 18 -10.77 30.30 2.87
CA ARG A 18 -11.77 29.28 2.62
C ARG A 18 -11.42 28.61 1.29
N ARG A 19 -11.29 27.29 1.32
CA ARG A 19 -11.01 26.44 0.16
C ARG A 19 -12.14 25.45 0.02
N ARG A 20 -12.48 25.12 -1.22
CA ARG A 20 -13.40 24.01 -1.49
C ARG A 20 -12.62 22.70 -1.43
N ILE A 21 -13.09 21.76 -0.63
CA ILE A 21 -12.43 20.46 -0.42
C ILE A 21 -13.44 19.36 -0.60
N VAL A 22 -13.20 18.50 -1.59
CA VAL A 22 -13.95 17.25 -1.75
C VAL A 22 -13.38 16.23 -0.77
N VAL A 23 -14.24 15.53 -0.04
CA VAL A 23 -13.84 14.49 0.91
C VAL A 23 -14.42 13.16 0.45
N ALA A 24 -13.54 12.17 0.23
CA ALA A 24 -13.96 10.80 -0.03
C ALA A 24 -14.54 10.18 1.25
N MET A 25 -15.85 10.00 1.30
CA MET A 25 -16.59 9.48 2.45
C MET A 25 -17.03 8.04 2.21
N SER A 26 -16.40 7.09 2.89
CA SER A 26 -16.71 5.66 2.75
C SER A 26 -17.83 5.18 3.70
N GLY A 27 -18.48 6.08 4.44
CA GLY A 27 -19.41 5.70 5.51
C GLY A 27 -18.75 5.17 6.79
N GLY A 28 -17.41 5.17 6.84
CA GLY A 28 -16.63 4.78 8.02
C GLY A 28 -16.33 5.96 8.94
N VAL A 29 -15.84 5.66 10.15
CA VAL A 29 -15.49 6.68 11.16
C VAL A 29 -14.41 7.62 10.65
N ASP A 30 -13.38 7.09 10.00
CA ASP A 30 -12.19 7.85 9.63
C ASP A 30 -12.51 8.94 8.61
N SER A 31 -13.16 8.59 7.49
CA SER A 31 -13.55 9.59 6.50
C SER A 31 -14.56 10.61 7.05
N SER A 32 -15.40 10.20 7.99
CA SER A 32 -16.39 11.06 8.64
C SER A 32 -15.72 12.11 9.53
N VAL A 33 -14.74 11.69 10.34
CA VAL A 33 -13.94 12.60 11.16
C VAL A 33 -13.08 13.51 10.29
N ALA A 34 -12.52 13.00 9.19
CA ALA A 34 -11.77 13.82 8.25
C ALA A 34 -12.63 14.96 7.67
N ALA A 35 -13.86 14.66 7.25
CA ALA A 35 -14.81 15.67 6.77
C ALA A 35 -15.17 16.68 7.88
N ALA A 36 -15.46 16.18 9.09
CA ALA A 36 -15.84 17.01 10.23
C ALA A 36 -14.72 17.97 10.66
N LEU A 37 -13.46 17.51 10.66
CA LEU A 37 -12.29 18.35 10.96
C LEU A 37 -12.15 19.49 9.95
N LEU A 38 -12.28 19.20 8.66
CA LEU A 38 -12.16 20.22 7.61
C LEU A 38 -13.32 21.22 7.66
N ALA A 39 -14.53 20.77 7.95
CA ALA A 39 -15.70 21.64 8.15
C ALA A 39 -15.50 22.55 9.37
N ARG A 40 -15.00 21.99 10.48
CA ARG A 40 -14.67 22.74 11.72
C ARG A 40 -13.55 23.77 11.49
N GLU A 41 -12.59 23.49 10.60
CA GLU A 41 -11.57 24.44 10.17
C GLU A 41 -12.13 25.57 9.26
N GLY A 42 -13.42 25.51 8.92
CA GLY A 42 -14.15 26.54 8.19
C GLY A 42 -14.07 26.43 6.68
N HIS A 43 -13.58 25.31 6.13
CA HIS A 43 -13.53 25.05 4.68
C HIS A 43 -14.93 24.84 4.07
N ASP A 44 -15.05 25.04 2.76
CA ASP A 44 -16.23 24.63 1.99
C ASP A 44 -16.07 23.15 1.65
N VAL A 45 -16.75 22.28 2.40
CA VAL A 45 -16.55 20.84 2.32
C VAL A 45 -17.67 20.20 1.52
N VAL A 46 -17.32 19.34 0.57
CA VAL A 46 -18.26 18.52 -0.20
C VAL A 46 -17.94 17.05 0.04
N GLY A 47 -18.90 16.28 0.55
CA GLY A 47 -18.77 14.84 0.71
C GLY A 47 -19.03 14.11 -0.61
N VAL A 48 -18.21 13.11 -0.93
CA VAL A 48 -18.43 12.22 -2.07
C VAL A 48 -18.28 10.77 -1.63
N THR A 49 -19.29 9.95 -1.89
CA THR A 49 -19.20 8.49 -1.72
C THR A 49 -19.14 7.81 -3.07
N LEU A 50 -18.22 6.86 -3.22
CA LEU A 50 -18.10 6.03 -4.42
C LEU A 50 -18.90 4.75 -4.23
N GLN A 51 -19.88 4.51 -5.08
CA GLN A 51 -20.52 3.21 -5.21
C GLN A 51 -19.66 2.34 -6.13
N LEU A 52 -18.99 1.34 -5.56
CA LEU A 52 -17.94 0.57 -6.25
C LEU A 52 -18.40 -0.82 -6.71
N TYR A 53 -19.44 -1.37 -6.12
CA TYR A 53 -19.99 -2.67 -6.50
C TYR A 53 -21.38 -2.83 -5.88
N ASP A 54 -22.32 -3.45 -6.60
CA ASP A 54 -23.61 -3.84 -6.05
C ASP A 54 -23.57 -5.31 -5.58
N HIS A 55 -24.13 -5.58 -4.40
CA HIS A 55 -24.49 -6.95 -4.00
C HIS A 55 -25.88 -7.28 -4.55
N GLY A 56 -26.05 -7.12 -5.87
CA GLY A 56 -27.33 -7.21 -6.61
C GLY A 56 -28.03 -8.57 -6.59
N GLU A 57 -27.62 -9.53 -5.75
CA GLU A 57 -28.35 -10.79 -5.51
C GLU A 57 -28.66 -11.04 -4.01
N ALA A 58 -28.22 -10.18 -3.09
CA ALA A 58 -28.47 -10.31 -1.65
C ALA A 58 -29.66 -9.47 -1.16
N VAL A 59 -30.56 -9.06 -2.07
CA VAL A 59 -31.81 -8.34 -1.73
C VAL A 59 -32.80 -9.25 -0.96
N ALA A 60 -32.53 -10.56 -0.85
CA ALA A 60 -33.40 -11.52 -0.15
C ALA A 60 -33.11 -11.71 1.36
N ARG A 61 -32.14 -11.02 1.98
CA ARG A 61 -31.89 -11.13 3.43
C ARG A 61 -31.75 -9.77 4.11
N HIS A 62 -32.59 -9.52 5.11
CA HIS A 62 -32.40 -8.43 6.08
C HIS A 62 -30.96 -8.49 6.65
N GLY A 63 -30.18 -7.44 6.38
CA GLY A 63 -28.82 -7.25 6.95
C GLY A 63 -27.63 -7.43 6.00
N ALA A 64 -27.82 -7.61 4.68
CA ALA A 64 -26.72 -7.98 3.78
C ALA A 64 -26.13 -6.86 2.87
N CYS A 65 -26.66 -5.64 2.89
CA CYS A 65 -26.16 -4.56 2.00
C CYS A 65 -25.17 -3.64 2.72
N CYS A 66 -23.93 -4.08 2.92
CA CYS A 66 -22.87 -3.23 3.50
C CYS A 66 -22.63 -1.97 2.65
N ALA A 67 -22.65 -2.09 1.32
CA ALA A 67 -22.43 -0.97 0.41
C ALA A 67 -23.54 0.11 0.49
N GLY A 68 -24.82 -0.30 0.55
CA GLY A 68 -25.94 0.62 0.73
C GLY A 68 -25.96 1.25 2.13
N GLN A 69 -25.60 0.48 3.17
CA GLN A 69 -25.50 1.00 4.53
C GLN A 69 -24.38 2.04 4.65
N ASP A 70 -23.22 1.81 4.03
CA ASP A 70 -22.10 2.76 4.02
C ASP A 70 -22.46 4.09 3.35
N ILE A 71 -23.19 4.04 2.23
CA ILE A 71 -23.71 5.25 1.55
C ILE A 71 -24.68 6.01 2.48
N HIS A 72 -25.61 5.29 3.11
CA HIS A 72 -26.56 5.90 4.04
C HIS A 72 -25.85 6.51 5.26
N ASP A 73 -24.83 5.85 5.78
CA ASP A 73 -24.03 6.34 6.91
C ASP A 73 -23.27 7.62 6.55
N ALA A 74 -22.65 7.66 5.36
CA ALA A 74 -21.98 8.86 4.86
C ALA A 74 -22.96 10.04 4.71
N ARG A 75 -24.17 9.78 4.20
CA ARG A 75 -25.22 10.79 4.08
C ARG A 75 -25.65 11.34 5.44
N ARG A 76 -25.92 10.49 6.44
CA ARG A 76 -26.28 10.95 7.80
C ARG A 76 -25.19 11.80 8.42
N VAL A 77 -23.92 11.45 8.19
CA VAL A 77 -22.78 12.27 8.63
C VAL A 77 -22.77 13.62 7.92
N ALA A 78 -22.96 13.64 6.60
CA ALA A 78 -22.99 14.89 5.84
C ALA A 78 -24.12 15.83 6.28
N ASP A 79 -25.33 15.28 6.48
CA ASP A 79 -26.48 16.02 7.01
C ASP A 79 -26.18 16.62 8.39
N ARG A 80 -25.55 15.83 9.28
CA ARG A 80 -25.13 16.28 10.62
C ARG A 80 -24.12 17.42 10.57
N LEU A 81 -23.21 17.40 9.59
CA LEU A 81 -22.19 18.43 9.37
C LEU A 81 -22.70 19.64 8.58
N GLY A 82 -23.91 19.55 7.99
CA GLY A 82 -24.45 20.60 7.12
C GLY A 82 -23.67 20.77 5.83
N ILE A 83 -23.13 19.68 5.27
CA ILE A 83 -22.34 19.70 4.02
C ILE A 83 -23.10 19.00 2.88
N PRO A 84 -22.95 19.43 1.62
CA PRO A 84 -23.47 18.69 0.47
C PRO A 84 -22.79 17.32 0.35
N HIS A 85 -23.56 16.33 -0.11
CA HIS A 85 -23.08 14.96 -0.31
C HIS A 85 -23.57 14.40 -1.64
N TYR A 86 -22.64 13.83 -2.41
CA TYR A 86 -22.92 13.17 -3.69
C TYR A 86 -22.53 11.70 -3.64
N VAL A 87 -23.26 10.88 -4.38
CA VAL A 87 -22.93 9.47 -4.63
C VAL A 87 -22.57 9.33 -6.10
N LEU A 88 -21.39 8.78 -6.39
CA LEU A 88 -20.92 8.55 -7.76
C LEU A 88 -20.87 7.05 -8.02
N ASP A 89 -21.54 6.62 -9.09
CA ASP A 89 -21.52 5.22 -9.53
C ASP A 89 -20.26 4.94 -10.36
N TYR A 90 -19.34 4.21 -9.75
CA TYR A 90 -18.05 3.82 -10.31
C TYR A 90 -17.94 2.30 -10.44
N GLU A 91 -19.05 1.56 -10.38
CA GLU A 91 -19.07 0.10 -10.31
C GLU A 91 -18.37 -0.54 -11.52
N GLN A 92 -18.75 -0.14 -12.74
CA GLN A 92 -18.16 -0.71 -13.95
C GLN A 92 -16.66 -0.44 -14.05
N ARG A 93 -16.22 0.77 -13.66
CA ARG A 93 -14.80 1.13 -13.63
C ARG A 93 -14.05 0.34 -12.57
N PHE A 94 -14.61 0.19 -11.38
CA PHE A 94 -14.00 -0.58 -10.30
C PHE A 94 -13.86 -2.06 -10.70
N LYS A 95 -14.89 -2.63 -11.33
CA LYS A 95 -14.88 -4.00 -11.83
C LYS A 95 -13.78 -4.20 -12.89
N SER A 96 -13.72 -3.35 -13.91
CA SER A 96 -12.77 -3.50 -15.01
C SER A 96 -11.32 -3.18 -14.65
N THR A 97 -11.07 -2.35 -13.64
CA THR A 97 -9.71 -1.92 -13.26
C THR A 97 -9.17 -2.66 -12.05
N VAL A 98 -9.94 -2.73 -10.95
CA VAL A 98 -9.47 -3.28 -9.68
C VAL A 98 -9.79 -4.77 -9.58
N MET A 99 -11.05 -5.15 -9.80
CA MET A 99 -11.47 -6.55 -9.63
C MET A 99 -10.89 -7.45 -10.71
N GLN A 100 -10.86 -6.98 -11.97
CA GLN A 100 -10.26 -7.73 -13.07
C GLN A 100 -8.74 -7.90 -12.89
N SER A 101 -8.01 -6.82 -12.57
CA SER A 101 -6.58 -6.90 -12.27
C SER A 101 -6.28 -7.84 -11.09
N PHE A 102 -7.12 -7.84 -10.06
CA PHE A 102 -7.02 -8.77 -8.95
C PHE A 102 -7.15 -10.23 -9.41
N ALA A 103 -8.17 -10.55 -10.22
CA ALA A 103 -8.35 -11.89 -10.76
C ALA A 103 -7.21 -12.32 -11.70
N ASP A 104 -6.72 -11.40 -12.53
CA ASP A 104 -5.63 -11.65 -13.46
C ASP A 104 -4.31 -11.92 -12.74
N SER A 105 -3.99 -11.18 -11.69
CA SER A 105 -2.80 -11.42 -10.87
C SER A 105 -2.84 -12.80 -10.19
N TYR A 106 -3.96 -13.21 -9.61
CA TYR A 106 -4.07 -14.55 -9.03
C TYR A 106 -3.94 -15.66 -10.09
N ALA A 107 -4.54 -15.47 -11.26
CA ALA A 107 -4.40 -16.40 -12.38
C ALA A 107 -2.96 -16.47 -12.93
N ALA A 108 -2.16 -15.41 -12.73
CA ALA A 108 -0.73 -15.39 -13.04
C ALA A 108 0.15 -15.95 -11.90
N GLY A 109 -0.43 -16.45 -10.80
CA GLY A 109 0.32 -16.96 -9.65
C GLY A 109 0.91 -15.86 -8.76
N GLU A 110 0.41 -14.63 -8.88
CA GLU A 110 0.79 -13.51 -8.02
C GLU A 110 -0.16 -13.37 -6.82
N THR A 111 0.27 -12.64 -5.80
CA THR A 111 -0.53 -12.27 -4.63
C THR A 111 -0.79 -10.76 -4.67
N PRO A 112 -1.89 -10.30 -5.27
CA PRO A 112 -2.15 -8.88 -5.49
C PRO A 112 -2.59 -8.12 -4.23
N ILE A 113 -2.44 -6.80 -4.26
CA ILE A 113 -2.93 -5.86 -3.24
C ILE A 113 -3.92 -4.87 -3.89
N PRO A 114 -5.21 -5.22 -3.99
CA PRO A 114 -6.18 -4.43 -4.75
C PRO A 114 -6.38 -3.00 -4.19
N CYS A 115 -6.10 -2.79 -2.90
CA CYS A 115 -6.20 -1.47 -2.27
C CYS A 115 -5.25 -0.44 -2.87
N VAL A 116 -4.04 -0.84 -3.29
CA VAL A 116 -3.09 0.07 -3.96
C VAL A 116 -3.65 0.49 -5.31
N THR A 117 -4.12 -0.48 -6.11
CA THR A 117 -4.73 -0.23 -7.42
C THR A 117 -5.95 0.68 -7.30
N CYS A 118 -6.82 0.43 -6.32
CA CYS A 118 -7.98 1.27 -6.05
C CYS A 118 -7.60 2.71 -5.67
N ASN A 119 -6.59 2.89 -4.80
CA ASN A 119 -6.12 4.23 -4.46
C ASN A 119 -5.57 4.97 -5.69
N GLN A 120 -4.77 4.27 -6.52
CA GLN A 120 -4.15 4.86 -7.70
C GLN A 120 -5.16 5.22 -8.79
N GLN A 121 -5.96 4.25 -9.22
CA GLN A 121 -6.82 4.35 -10.41
C GLN A 121 -8.17 4.99 -10.09
N ILE A 122 -8.76 4.65 -8.94
CA ILE A 122 -10.12 5.08 -8.60
C ILE A 122 -10.09 6.35 -7.74
N LYS A 123 -9.42 6.32 -6.58
CA LYS A 123 -9.49 7.45 -5.65
C LYS A 123 -8.67 8.67 -6.06
N PHE A 124 -7.48 8.50 -6.66
CA PHE A 124 -6.58 9.63 -6.91
C PHE A 124 -6.45 10.03 -8.38
N GLN A 125 -7.05 9.28 -9.29
CA GLN A 125 -7.15 9.66 -10.69
C GLN A 125 -8.58 10.12 -11.00
N GLU A 126 -9.56 9.23 -10.90
CA GLU A 126 -10.95 9.54 -11.26
C GLU A 126 -11.59 10.53 -10.29
N LEU A 127 -11.58 10.24 -8.97
CA LEU A 127 -12.18 11.16 -8.00
C LEU A 127 -11.43 12.50 -7.91
N LEU A 128 -10.14 12.53 -8.25
CA LEU A 128 -9.41 13.80 -8.38
C LEU A 128 -9.89 14.61 -9.59
N ALA A 129 -10.21 13.96 -10.71
CA ALA A 129 -10.81 14.61 -11.87
C ALA A 129 -12.20 15.18 -11.52
N THR A 130 -13.06 14.39 -10.86
CA THR A 130 -14.36 14.91 -10.37
C THR A 130 -14.20 16.04 -9.37
N ALA A 131 -13.18 16.00 -8.49
CA ALA A 131 -12.91 17.12 -7.58
C ALA A 131 -12.57 18.41 -8.35
N ARG A 132 -11.87 18.32 -9.49
CA ARG A 132 -11.60 19.46 -10.37
C ARG A 132 -12.87 19.98 -11.04
N GLU A 133 -13.75 19.09 -11.50
CA GLU A 133 -15.06 19.45 -12.09
C GLU A 133 -15.98 20.15 -11.07
N LEU A 134 -15.89 19.79 -9.79
CA LEU A 134 -16.59 20.46 -8.70
C LEU A 134 -15.93 21.78 -8.25
N GLU A 135 -14.93 22.26 -9.00
CA GLU A 135 -14.15 23.47 -8.71
C GLU A 135 -13.49 23.43 -7.32
N ALA A 136 -13.08 22.25 -6.86
CA ALA A 136 -12.41 22.09 -5.59
C ALA A 136 -10.93 22.51 -5.68
N ASP A 137 -10.37 22.96 -4.56
CA ASP A 137 -8.94 23.23 -4.39
C ASP A 137 -8.14 22.00 -3.94
N ALA A 138 -8.82 20.98 -3.40
CA ALA A 138 -8.19 19.80 -2.82
C ALA A 138 -9.13 18.59 -2.74
N LEU A 139 -8.54 17.41 -2.66
CA LEU A 139 -9.20 16.14 -2.36
C LEU A 139 -8.67 15.61 -1.03
N ALA A 140 -9.56 15.37 -0.07
CA ALA A 140 -9.22 14.78 1.22
C ALA A 140 -9.72 13.34 1.34
N THR A 141 -8.99 12.53 2.09
CA THR A 141 -9.39 11.18 2.45
C THR A 141 -9.11 10.90 3.92
N GLY A 142 -9.80 9.90 4.49
CA GLY A 142 -9.56 9.43 5.86
C GLY A 142 -8.34 8.51 6.01
N HIS A 143 -7.33 8.60 5.12
CA HIS A 143 -6.16 7.75 5.27
C HIS A 143 -5.22 8.25 6.39
N TYR A 144 -4.66 7.31 7.14
CA TYR A 144 -3.62 7.55 8.13
C TYR A 144 -2.27 7.59 7.42
N ILE A 145 -1.92 8.79 6.97
CA ILE A 145 -0.64 9.14 6.37
C ILE A 145 -0.47 10.64 6.53
N GLU A 146 0.76 11.12 6.68
CA GLU A 146 1.01 12.53 6.87
C GLU A 146 1.57 13.17 5.59
N LEU A 147 1.09 14.36 5.27
CA LEU A 147 1.65 15.19 4.20
C LEU A 147 2.34 16.38 4.86
N ARG A 148 3.64 16.54 4.63
CA ARG A 148 4.43 17.68 5.13
C ARG A 148 4.91 18.54 3.97
N ALA A 149 5.18 19.81 4.22
CA ALA A 149 5.84 20.67 3.25
C ALA A 149 7.32 20.30 3.20
N GLY A 150 7.83 19.98 2.01
CA GLY A 150 9.24 19.77 1.73
C GLY A 150 9.80 20.86 0.81
N PRO A 151 11.12 20.86 0.58
CA PRO A 151 11.81 21.89 -0.21
C PRO A 151 11.34 21.92 -1.69
N ALA A 152 11.00 20.77 -2.27
CA ALA A 152 10.53 20.65 -3.66
C ALA A 152 8.99 20.57 -3.80
N GLY A 153 8.26 20.73 -2.69
CA GLY A 153 6.82 20.55 -2.63
C GLY A 153 6.40 19.55 -1.53
N PRO A 154 5.13 19.13 -1.52
CA PRO A 154 4.62 18.24 -0.49
C PRO A 154 5.27 16.85 -0.52
N GLU A 155 5.48 16.29 0.67
CA GLU A 155 6.14 15.01 0.91
C GLU A 155 5.27 14.12 1.78
N LEU A 156 5.28 12.82 1.47
CA LEU A 156 4.57 11.81 2.25
C LEU A 156 5.42 11.30 3.40
N TYR A 157 4.78 11.11 4.55
CA TYR A 157 5.37 10.56 5.76
C TYR A 157 4.44 9.51 6.35
N ARG A 158 5.02 8.52 7.02
CA ARG A 158 4.27 7.54 7.80
C ARG A 158 3.39 8.24 8.84
N ALA A 159 2.24 7.65 9.13
CA ALA A 159 1.36 8.18 10.16
C ALA A 159 2.02 8.15 11.56
N LEU A 160 1.50 8.99 12.45
CA LEU A 160 1.84 8.94 13.88
C LEU A 160 1.50 7.58 14.50
N ASP A 161 0.35 7.03 14.14
CA ASP A 161 -0.12 5.71 14.59
C ASP A 161 0.45 4.62 13.68
N ALA A 162 1.49 3.93 14.17
CA ALA A 162 2.17 2.89 13.41
C ALA A 162 1.27 1.67 13.10
N GLU A 163 0.25 1.39 13.92
CA GLU A 163 -0.68 0.27 13.71
C GLU A 163 -1.72 0.59 12.64
N ARG A 164 -1.99 1.89 12.42
CA ARG A 164 -2.90 2.38 11.39
C ARG A 164 -2.21 2.96 10.17
N ASP A 165 -0.89 3.07 10.18
CA ASP A 165 -0.10 3.63 9.07
C ASP A 165 -0.45 2.99 7.72
N GLN A 166 -1.04 3.80 6.84
CA GLN A 166 -1.48 3.39 5.52
C GLN A 166 -0.49 3.82 4.42
N SER A 167 0.70 4.33 4.79
CA SER A 167 1.75 4.72 3.83
C SER A 167 2.06 3.64 2.79
N TYR A 168 2.03 2.37 3.19
CA TYR A 168 2.24 1.23 2.32
C TYR A 168 1.23 1.16 1.16
N PHE A 169 -0.02 1.58 1.36
CA PHE A 169 -1.07 1.54 0.33
C PHE A 169 -1.11 2.79 -0.56
N LEU A 170 -0.29 3.79 -0.25
CA LEU A 170 -0.24 5.08 -0.97
C LEU A 170 1.11 5.34 -1.64
N PHE A 171 2.03 4.37 -1.68
CA PHE A 171 3.36 4.54 -2.27
C PHE A 171 3.34 4.99 -3.74
N ALA A 172 2.27 4.66 -4.47
CA ALA A 172 2.11 4.97 -5.90
C ALA A 172 1.57 6.39 -6.16
N THR A 173 1.36 7.20 -5.11
CA THR A 173 0.89 8.59 -5.25
C THR A 173 1.94 9.44 -5.93
N THR A 174 1.58 10.14 -7.01
CA THR A 174 2.51 10.96 -7.80
C THR A 174 2.73 12.33 -7.18
N ARG A 175 3.85 12.98 -7.52
CA ARG A 175 4.16 14.35 -7.05
C ARG A 175 3.07 15.36 -7.42
N GLU A 176 2.41 15.20 -8.56
CA GLU A 176 1.29 16.05 -8.96
C GLU A 176 0.09 15.84 -8.03
N GLN A 177 -0.28 14.58 -7.77
CA GLN A 177 -1.37 14.24 -6.87
C GLN A 177 -1.13 14.77 -5.45
N LEU A 178 0.11 14.73 -4.95
CA LEU A 178 0.46 15.26 -3.62
C LEU A 178 0.14 16.75 -3.43
N ARG A 179 0.11 17.55 -4.50
CA ARG A 179 -0.28 18.96 -4.42
C ARG A 179 -1.76 19.14 -4.09
N TRP A 180 -2.58 18.20 -4.54
CA TRP A 180 -4.04 18.19 -4.40
C TRP A 180 -4.53 17.47 -3.14
N LEU A 181 -3.83 16.41 -2.73
CA LEU A 181 -4.31 15.52 -1.68
C LEU A 181 -4.19 16.11 -0.27
N ARG A 182 -5.13 15.77 0.61
CA ARG A 182 -5.11 16.10 2.04
C ARG A 182 -5.43 14.86 2.87
N PHE A 183 -4.71 14.71 3.98
CA PHE A 183 -4.86 13.59 4.90
C PHE A 183 -5.02 14.11 6.33
N PRO A 184 -6.24 14.51 6.74
CA PRO A 184 -6.44 15.15 8.05
C PRO A 184 -6.07 14.27 9.24
N LEU A 185 -5.99 12.95 9.07
CA LEU A 185 -5.85 11.98 10.15
C LEU A 185 -4.42 11.52 10.43
N GLY A 186 -3.43 11.85 9.59
CA GLY A 186 -2.06 11.33 9.71
C GLY A 186 -1.36 11.59 11.05
N ARG A 187 -1.81 12.64 11.77
CA ARG A 187 -1.29 13.07 13.07
C ARG A 187 -2.08 12.58 14.28
N TYR A 188 -3.09 11.74 14.07
CA TYR A 188 -3.96 11.24 15.13
C TYR A 188 -3.79 9.73 15.30
N ARG A 189 -3.87 9.27 16.55
CA ARG A 189 -4.09 7.87 16.88
C ARG A 189 -5.55 7.50 16.67
N LYS A 190 -5.80 6.22 16.40
CA LYS A 190 -7.17 5.73 16.19
C LYS A 190 -8.12 6.07 17.34
N ALA A 191 -7.63 5.97 18.58
CA ALA A 191 -8.41 6.29 19.77
C ALA A 191 -8.85 7.76 19.80
N GLU A 192 -7.96 8.67 19.38
CA GLU A 192 -8.23 10.11 19.29
C GLU A 192 -9.27 10.40 18.20
N VAL A 193 -9.16 9.73 17.04
CA VAL A 193 -10.17 9.82 15.96
C VAL A 193 -11.55 9.37 16.45
N ARG A 194 -11.64 8.29 17.22
CA ARG A 194 -12.92 7.84 17.81
C ARG A 194 -13.45 8.80 18.87
N ALA A 195 -12.57 9.39 19.69
CA ALA A 195 -12.97 10.42 20.66
C ALA A 195 -13.53 11.67 19.95
N LEU A 196 -12.85 12.13 18.89
CA LEU A 196 -13.31 13.22 18.03
C LEU A 196 -14.67 12.92 17.39
N ALA A 197 -14.89 11.68 16.91
CA ALA A 197 -16.18 11.28 16.36
C ALA A 197 -17.32 11.42 17.39
N ARG A 198 -17.07 11.04 18.66
CA ARG A 198 -18.04 11.20 19.75
C ARG A 198 -18.24 12.66 20.16
N GLU A 199 -17.16 13.42 20.28
CA GLU A 199 -17.19 14.86 20.58
C GLU A 199 -18.04 15.62 19.56
N MET A 200 -17.90 15.29 18.27
CA MET A 200 -18.66 15.90 17.18
C MET A 200 -20.04 15.25 16.98
N ALA A 201 -20.42 14.29 17.85
CA ALA A 201 -21.66 13.54 17.81
C ALA A 201 -21.97 12.98 16.40
N LEU A 202 -20.97 12.34 15.79
CA LEU A 202 -21.12 11.68 14.50
C LEU A 202 -21.85 10.34 14.68
N PRO A 203 -22.87 10.03 13.85
CA PRO A 203 -23.69 8.82 14.01
C PRO A 203 -22.93 7.50 13.80
N VAL A 204 -21.69 7.56 13.31
CA VAL A 204 -20.84 6.40 13.04
C VAL A 204 -19.76 6.20 14.11
N ALA A 205 -19.73 6.98 15.19
CA ALA A 205 -18.60 7.00 16.13
C ALA A 205 -18.18 5.62 16.68
N ASP A 206 -19.16 4.74 16.93
CA ASP A 206 -18.95 3.40 17.48
C ASP A 206 -18.97 2.30 16.40
N LYS A 207 -19.07 2.67 15.12
CA LYS A 207 -19.00 1.73 14.00
C LYS A 207 -17.64 1.03 13.97
N SER A 208 -17.66 -0.28 13.74
CA SER A 208 -16.44 -1.08 13.55
C SER A 208 -15.72 -0.67 12.27
N ASP A 209 -14.39 -0.78 12.27
CA ASP A 209 -13.60 -0.51 11.08
C ASP A 209 -13.79 -1.64 10.07
N SER A 210 -13.93 -1.32 8.79
CA SER A 210 -13.90 -2.31 7.72
C SER A 210 -12.57 -3.06 7.74
N GLN A 211 -12.65 -4.37 7.97
CA GLN A 211 -11.54 -5.30 7.79
C GLN A 211 -11.77 -6.04 6.46
N ASP A 212 -10.69 -6.57 5.87
CA ASP A 212 -10.67 -7.30 4.59
C ASP A 212 -10.79 -6.45 3.30
N ILE A 213 -10.64 -7.14 2.17
CA ILE A 213 -10.78 -6.56 0.82
C ILE A 213 -12.25 -6.23 0.59
N CYS A 214 -12.53 -4.98 0.20
CA CYS A 214 -13.90 -4.45 0.19
C CYS A 214 -14.91 -5.27 -0.63
N PHE A 215 -14.49 -5.94 -1.72
CA PHE A 215 -15.36 -6.74 -2.59
C PHE A 215 -15.25 -8.26 -2.37
N VAL A 216 -14.52 -8.69 -1.33
CA VAL A 216 -14.37 -10.11 -0.95
C VAL A 216 -15.06 -10.33 0.39
N PRO A 217 -16.37 -10.63 0.41
CA PRO A 217 -17.07 -10.90 1.66
C PRO A 217 -16.52 -12.18 2.30
N GLN A 218 -16.31 -12.14 3.63
CA GLN A 218 -16.00 -13.32 4.45
C GLN A 218 -14.71 -14.05 4.05
N GLY A 219 -13.77 -13.35 3.40
CA GLY A 219 -12.42 -13.86 3.08
C GLY A 219 -12.35 -14.91 1.97
N ARG A 220 -13.46 -15.23 1.28
CA ARG A 220 -13.49 -16.21 0.18
C ARG A 220 -13.17 -15.56 -1.16
N TYR A 221 -11.91 -15.15 -1.34
CA TYR A 221 -11.48 -14.49 -2.57
C TYR A 221 -11.54 -15.40 -3.81
N THR A 222 -11.40 -16.71 -3.63
CA THR A 222 -11.42 -17.71 -4.72
C THR A 222 -12.74 -17.70 -5.49
N SER A 223 -13.89 -17.61 -4.82
CA SER A 223 -15.20 -17.53 -5.49
C SER A 223 -15.37 -16.26 -6.31
N VAL A 224 -14.73 -15.16 -5.90
CA VAL A 224 -14.73 -13.91 -6.69
C VAL A 224 -13.91 -14.11 -7.95
N ILE A 225 -12.75 -14.75 -7.85
CA ILE A 225 -11.86 -15.02 -8.98
C ILE A 225 -12.54 -15.97 -9.98
N GLU A 226 -13.15 -17.06 -9.51
CA GLU A 226 -13.84 -18.03 -10.38
C GLU A 226 -14.98 -17.39 -11.18
N ARG A 227 -15.72 -16.45 -10.56
CA ARG A 227 -16.78 -15.70 -11.24
C ARG A 227 -16.24 -14.72 -12.28
N LEU A 228 -15.14 -14.04 -11.98
CA LEU A 228 -14.54 -13.05 -12.89
C LEU A 228 -13.72 -13.69 -14.01
N LYS A 229 -13.16 -14.86 -13.74
CA LYS A 229 -12.28 -15.59 -14.66
C LYS A 229 -12.60 -17.09 -14.61
N PRO A 230 -13.68 -17.53 -15.28
CA PRO A 230 -14.00 -18.94 -15.41
C PRO A 230 -12.80 -19.71 -15.98
N GLY A 231 -12.42 -20.83 -15.36
CA GLY A 231 -11.21 -21.59 -15.71
C GLY A 231 -9.96 -21.21 -14.92
N ALA A 232 -9.98 -20.17 -14.07
CA ALA A 232 -8.82 -19.84 -13.22
C ALA A 232 -8.48 -20.93 -12.17
N ALA A 233 -9.39 -21.89 -11.94
CA ALA A 233 -9.23 -23.00 -10.99
C ALA A 233 -8.81 -24.33 -11.66
N GLU A 234 -8.02 -24.27 -12.73
CA GLU A 234 -7.53 -25.49 -13.40
C GLU A 234 -6.61 -26.33 -12.50
N ALA A 235 -6.89 -27.63 -12.45
CA ALA A 235 -6.13 -28.57 -11.63
C ALA A 235 -4.72 -28.76 -12.19
N GLY A 236 -3.76 -28.90 -11.29
CA GLY A 236 -2.35 -29.01 -11.64
C GLY A 236 -1.56 -29.81 -10.62
N ASP A 237 -0.25 -29.82 -10.75
CA ASP A 237 0.62 -30.66 -9.92
C ASP A 237 1.25 -29.85 -8.78
N ILE A 238 1.31 -30.48 -7.60
CA ILE A 238 2.11 -29.99 -6.49
C ILE A 238 3.48 -30.66 -6.61
N VAL A 239 4.53 -29.87 -6.82
CA VAL A 239 5.89 -30.36 -7.08
C VAL A 239 6.84 -29.89 -5.98
N HIS A 240 7.74 -30.75 -5.54
CA HIS A 240 8.82 -30.36 -4.65
C HIS A 240 9.87 -29.52 -5.42
N VAL A 241 10.63 -28.68 -4.71
CA VAL A 241 11.74 -27.88 -5.30
C VAL A 241 12.80 -28.72 -6.02
N ASP A 242 12.90 -30.01 -5.72
CA ASP A 242 13.80 -30.96 -6.41
C ASP A 242 13.18 -31.62 -7.66
N GLY A 243 11.95 -31.25 -8.02
CA GLY A 243 11.25 -31.73 -9.20
C GLY A 243 10.32 -32.92 -8.98
N ARG A 244 10.29 -33.53 -7.79
CA ARG A 244 9.37 -34.65 -7.50
C ARG A 244 7.91 -34.18 -7.46
N VAL A 245 7.01 -34.87 -8.16
CA VAL A 245 5.56 -34.64 -8.04
C VAL A 245 5.07 -35.28 -6.74
N LEU A 246 4.43 -34.49 -5.88
CA LEU A 246 3.94 -34.89 -4.55
C LEU A 246 2.42 -35.10 -4.51
N GLY A 247 1.68 -34.56 -5.47
CA GLY A 247 0.22 -34.66 -5.54
C GLY A 247 -0.38 -33.69 -6.53
N ARG A 248 -1.70 -33.48 -6.44
CA ARG A 248 -2.45 -32.56 -7.32
C ARG A 248 -3.20 -31.52 -6.51
N HIS A 249 -3.41 -30.36 -7.12
CA HIS A 249 -4.21 -29.27 -6.56
C HIS A 249 -5.40 -28.91 -7.45
N LYS A 250 -6.35 -28.14 -6.91
CA LYS A 250 -7.60 -27.74 -7.57
C LYS A 250 -7.57 -26.30 -8.10
N GLY A 251 -6.46 -25.87 -8.69
CA GLY A 251 -6.24 -24.46 -9.06
C GLY A 251 -5.18 -23.75 -8.22
N ILE A 252 -4.25 -23.06 -8.89
CA ILE A 252 -3.16 -22.29 -8.26
C ILE A 252 -3.69 -21.14 -7.40
N ILE A 253 -4.89 -20.63 -7.70
CA ILE A 253 -5.55 -19.52 -6.99
C ILE A 253 -5.82 -19.83 -5.52
N ASN A 254 -5.81 -21.11 -5.13
CA ASN A 254 -5.99 -21.55 -3.73
C ASN A 254 -4.70 -21.50 -2.91
N TYR A 255 -3.61 -21.03 -3.50
CA TYR A 255 -2.27 -21.05 -2.89
C TYR A 255 -1.66 -19.66 -2.86
N THR A 256 -0.87 -19.40 -1.83
CA THR A 256 -0.09 -18.16 -1.69
C THR A 256 1.32 -18.51 -1.25
N ILE A 257 2.31 -17.73 -1.69
CA ILE A 257 3.71 -17.91 -1.28
C ILE A 257 3.81 -17.90 0.26
N GLY A 258 4.55 -18.86 0.81
CA GLY A 258 4.68 -19.07 2.26
C GLY A 258 3.56 -19.87 2.91
N GLN A 259 2.52 -20.27 2.18
CA GLN A 259 1.45 -21.11 2.71
C GLN A 259 1.97 -22.50 3.10
N ARG A 260 1.68 -22.90 4.34
CA ARG A 260 2.00 -24.24 4.90
C ARG A 260 0.80 -25.17 4.98
N ARG A 261 -0.37 -24.64 5.37
CA ARG A 261 -1.58 -25.41 5.62
C ARG A 261 -2.39 -25.59 4.32
N GLY A 262 -3.21 -26.62 4.25
CA GLY A 262 -4.10 -26.84 3.10
C GLY A 262 -3.41 -27.32 1.82
N LEU A 263 -2.18 -27.83 1.89
CA LEU A 263 -1.48 -28.37 0.73
C LEU A 263 -2.07 -29.71 0.26
N GLY A 264 -2.69 -30.49 1.15
CA GLY A 264 -3.35 -31.75 0.78
C GLY A 264 -2.40 -32.87 0.35
N ILE A 265 -1.11 -32.78 0.72
CA ILE A 265 -0.09 -33.79 0.39
C ILE A 265 0.55 -34.36 1.66
N PRO A 266 0.86 -35.67 1.68
CA PRO A 266 1.66 -36.26 2.76
C PRO A 266 3.12 -35.78 2.62
N ALA A 267 3.70 -35.30 3.72
CA ALA A 267 5.10 -34.90 3.76
C ALA A 267 5.73 -35.30 5.10
N GLY A 268 6.91 -35.90 5.06
CA GLY A 268 7.68 -36.28 6.25
C GLY A 268 8.26 -35.08 7.02
N ALA A 269 8.23 -33.89 6.43
CA ALA A 269 8.66 -32.63 7.03
C ALA A 269 7.74 -31.47 6.58
N PRO A 270 7.70 -30.34 7.31
CA PRO A 270 6.88 -29.19 6.91
C PRO A 270 7.30 -28.60 5.57
N LEU A 271 6.35 -28.52 4.63
CA LEU A 271 6.53 -27.89 3.32
C LEU A 271 5.74 -26.58 3.23
N TYR A 272 6.27 -25.65 2.43
CA TYR A 272 5.69 -24.34 2.18
C TYR A 272 5.62 -24.09 0.67
N VAL A 273 4.61 -23.36 0.21
CA VAL A 273 4.55 -22.90 -1.19
C VAL A 273 5.68 -21.90 -1.43
N VAL A 274 6.65 -22.24 -2.27
CA VAL A 274 7.81 -21.39 -2.56
C VAL A 274 7.65 -20.61 -3.86
N ARG A 275 6.87 -21.15 -4.81
CA ARG A 275 6.65 -20.54 -6.13
C ARG A 275 5.34 -21.07 -6.71
N LEU A 276 4.63 -20.18 -7.40
CA LEU A 276 3.49 -20.54 -8.23
C LEU A 276 3.91 -20.39 -9.69
N ASP A 277 3.75 -21.45 -10.47
CA ASP A 277 4.09 -21.49 -11.88
C ASP A 277 2.79 -21.63 -12.67
N ALA A 278 2.19 -20.49 -13.02
CA ALA A 278 0.91 -20.47 -13.70
C ALA A 278 0.98 -21.08 -15.11
N ALA A 279 2.10 -20.90 -15.81
CA ALA A 279 2.28 -21.39 -17.18
C ALA A 279 2.26 -22.92 -17.27
N SER A 280 2.80 -23.60 -16.26
CA SER A 280 2.79 -25.07 -16.17
C SER A 280 1.77 -25.63 -15.18
N GLN A 281 0.94 -24.77 -14.58
CA GLN A 281 -0.05 -25.13 -13.56
C GLN A 281 0.60 -25.92 -12.40
N ARG A 282 1.71 -25.41 -11.87
CA ARG A 282 2.43 -26.06 -10.77
C ARG A 282 2.46 -25.21 -9.52
N VAL A 283 2.17 -25.85 -8.39
CA VAL A 283 2.45 -25.31 -7.06
C VAL A 283 3.77 -25.92 -6.60
N VAL A 284 4.82 -25.11 -6.57
CA VAL A 284 6.14 -25.57 -6.11
C VAL A 284 6.22 -25.42 -4.60
N VAL A 285 6.56 -26.49 -3.92
CA VAL A 285 6.69 -26.55 -2.46
C VAL A 285 8.10 -26.95 -2.05
N GLY A 286 8.55 -26.45 -0.91
CA GLY A 286 9.88 -26.74 -0.39
C GLY A 286 9.97 -26.47 1.11
N PRO A 287 11.14 -26.72 1.70
CA PRO A 287 11.40 -26.40 3.08
C PRO A 287 11.46 -24.87 3.28
N ARG A 288 11.40 -24.40 4.53
CA ARG A 288 11.23 -22.98 4.87
C ARG A 288 12.35 -22.11 4.31
N GLU A 289 13.55 -22.65 4.24
CA GLU A 289 14.79 -21.99 3.82
C GLU A 289 14.70 -21.50 2.37
N CYS A 290 13.93 -22.19 1.52
CA CYS A 290 13.67 -21.78 0.14
C CYS A 290 12.86 -20.48 0.03
N LEU A 291 12.21 -20.02 1.10
CA LEU A 291 11.47 -18.76 1.12
C LEU A 291 12.34 -17.55 1.47
N HIS A 292 13.59 -17.75 1.89
CA HIS A 292 14.45 -16.67 2.39
C HIS A 292 15.05 -15.87 1.23
N ALA A 293 14.40 -14.76 0.88
CA ALA A 293 14.83 -13.88 -0.19
C ALA A 293 15.66 -12.71 0.35
N HIS A 294 16.69 -12.32 -0.40
CA HIS A 294 17.49 -11.11 -0.13
C HIS A 294 17.35 -10.10 -1.25
N TRP A 295 17.23 -10.57 -2.49
CA TRP A 295 17.07 -9.71 -3.66
C TRP A 295 15.61 -9.65 -4.09
N ILE A 296 15.14 -8.45 -4.40
CA ILE A 296 13.80 -8.21 -4.93
C ILE A 296 13.94 -7.39 -6.21
N THR A 297 13.32 -7.85 -7.29
CA THR A 297 13.18 -7.06 -8.51
C THR A 297 11.79 -6.43 -8.56
N LEU A 298 11.74 -5.16 -8.94
CA LEU A 298 10.54 -4.35 -8.91
C LEU A 298 10.18 -3.84 -10.29
N ARG A 299 8.88 -3.72 -10.55
CA ARG A 299 8.29 -3.07 -11.72
C ARG A 299 7.42 -1.89 -11.31
N ASN A 300 7.19 -0.97 -12.25
CA ASN A 300 6.33 0.21 -12.08
C ASN A 300 6.71 0.99 -10.80
N VAL A 301 7.99 1.32 -10.68
CA VAL A 301 8.53 2.03 -9.52
C VAL A 301 8.08 3.49 -9.56
N ASN A 302 7.47 3.95 -8.48
CA ASN A 302 7.24 5.37 -8.21
C ASN A 302 8.32 5.85 -7.24
N TRP A 303 9.13 6.83 -7.63
CA TRP A 303 10.19 7.39 -6.80
C TRP A 303 9.87 8.83 -6.38
N LEU A 304 9.77 9.05 -5.06
CA LEU A 304 9.46 10.32 -4.42
C LEU A 304 10.65 10.94 -3.68
N GLY A 305 11.77 10.22 -3.56
CA GLY A 305 13.00 10.73 -2.97
C GLY A 305 13.63 11.87 -3.78
N ASP A 306 14.74 12.40 -3.28
CA ASP A 306 15.41 13.53 -3.93
C ASP A 306 16.27 13.04 -5.10
N GLY A 307 16.19 13.72 -6.24
CA GLY A 307 16.91 13.33 -7.46
C GLY A 307 16.53 11.94 -7.98
N GLU A 308 17.46 11.32 -8.71
CA GLU A 308 17.33 9.95 -9.21
C GLU A 308 17.91 8.93 -8.20
N ILE A 309 17.53 7.66 -8.34
CA ILE A 309 18.13 6.59 -7.53
C ILE A 309 19.61 6.44 -7.95
N PRO A 310 20.59 6.60 -7.05
CA PRO A 310 22.00 6.52 -7.40
C PRO A 310 22.37 5.14 -7.96
N ALA A 311 23.22 5.09 -8.99
CA ALA A 311 23.71 3.84 -9.57
C ALA A 311 24.44 2.95 -8.56
N ALA A 312 25.16 3.56 -7.60
CA ALA A 312 25.84 2.86 -6.50
C ALA A 312 24.87 2.33 -5.42
N GLY A 313 23.59 2.69 -5.49
CA GLY A 313 22.56 2.32 -4.55
C GLY A 313 22.24 3.40 -3.51
N ALA A 314 20.98 3.47 -3.09
CA ALA A 314 20.50 4.29 -1.98
C ALA A 314 20.21 3.44 -0.75
N THR A 315 20.65 3.92 0.42
CA THR A 315 20.24 3.34 1.71
C THR A 315 18.80 3.74 2.00
N VAL A 316 17.94 2.75 2.23
CA VAL A 316 16.52 2.92 2.54
C VAL A 316 16.08 1.93 3.61
N ALA A 317 14.91 2.13 4.19
CA ALA A 317 14.16 1.04 4.82
C ALA A 317 13.10 0.52 3.86
N ALA A 318 13.06 -0.79 3.61
CA ALA A 318 12.11 -1.45 2.72
C ALA A 318 11.05 -2.21 3.51
N ARG A 319 9.78 -2.07 3.11
CA ARG A 319 8.65 -2.84 3.63
C ARG A 319 8.04 -3.65 2.50
N VAL A 320 8.04 -4.97 2.62
CA VAL A 320 7.67 -5.90 1.53
C VAL A 320 6.28 -6.52 1.68
N ARG A 321 5.62 -6.26 2.82
CA ARG A 321 4.21 -6.58 3.07
C ARG A 321 3.62 -5.56 4.05
N SER A 322 2.31 -5.32 3.95
CA SER A 322 1.63 -4.35 4.82
C SER A 322 1.71 -4.70 6.31
N THR A 323 1.92 -5.96 6.67
CA THR A 323 2.01 -6.40 8.07
C THR A 323 3.43 -6.46 8.62
N SER A 324 4.47 -6.29 7.79
CA SER A 324 5.86 -6.27 8.26
C SER A 324 6.27 -4.86 8.66
N ALA A 325 7.21 -4.77 9.58
CA ALA A 325 7.98 -3.55 9.78
C ALA A 325 8.87 -3.28 8.55
N PRO A 326 9.20 -2.02 8.24
CA PRO A 326 10.29 -1.71 7.33
C PRO A 326 11.63 -2.18 7.90
N GLN A 327 12.52 -2.69 7.04
CA GLN A 327 13.85 -3.16 7.41
C GLN A 327 14.95 -2.50 6.56
N PRO A 328 16.20 -2.37 7.06
CA PRO A 328 17.29 -1.78 6.28
C PRO A 328 17.53 -2.50 4.95
N ALA A 329 17.70 -1.73 3.88
CA ALA A 329 17.93 -2.25 2.54
C ALA A 329 18.74 -1.26 1.68
N THR A 330 19.26 -1.77 0.56
CA THR A 330 19.88 -0.96 -0.49
C THR A 330 19.05 -1.03 -1.77
N LEU A 331 18.64 0.13 -2.29
CA LEU A 331 17.85 0.28 -3.50
C LEU A 331 18.75 0.68 -4.67
N PHE A 332 18.69 -0.06 -5.78
CA PHE A 332 19.46 0.20 -7.00
C PHE A 332 18.51 0.46 -8.17
N PRO A 333 18.86 1.37 -9.10
CA PRO A 333 18.13 1.49 -10.36
C PRO A 333 18.35 0.22 -11.19
N ALA A 334 17.35 -0.21 -11.96
CA ALA A 334 17.49 -1.37 -12.84
C ALA A 334 16.51 -1.31 -14.02
N GLY A 335 17.00 -1.05 -15.23
CA GLY A 335 16.20 -1.10 -16.46
C GLY A 335 14.86 -0.35 -16.33
N ASP A 336 13.76 -1.09 -16.44
CA ASP A 336 12.37 -0.62 -16.34
C ASP A 336 11.82 -0.51 -14.89
N GLY A 337 12.67 -0.60 -13.89
CA GLY A 337 12.28 -0.56 -12.48
C GLY A 337 13.47 -0.41 -11.52
N ALA A 338 13.50 -1.23 -10.47
CA ALA A 338 14.52 -1.17 -9.43
C ALA A 338 14.83 -2.55 -8.84
N ARG A 339 15.98 -2.65 -8.18
CA ARG A 339 16.38 -3.81 -7.39
C ARG A 339 16.56 -3.41 -5.94
N VAL A 340 16.13 -4.27 -5.03
CA VAL A 340 16.33 -4.07 -3.59
C VAL A 340 17.14 -5.24 -3.04
N LEU A 341 18.19 -4.92 -2.28
CA LEU A 341 18.90 -5.86 -1.44
C LEU A 341 18.48 -5.64 0.02
N LEU A 342 17.73 -6.58 0.58
CA LEU A 342 17.42 -6.62 2.00
C LEU A 342 18.67 -7.01 2.78
N ARG A 343 18.92 -6.32 3.91
CA ARG A 343 20.10 -6.58 4.74
C ARG A 343 20.07 -7.99 5.34
N ASP A 344 18.96 -8.34 5.97
CA ASP A 344 18.79 -9.60 6.73
C ASP A 344 17.94 -10.64 5.95
N GLY A 345 17.43 -10.23 4.78
CA GLY A 345 16.48 -11.00 3.99
C GLY A 345 15.08 -11.05 4.60
N GLU A 346 14.14 -11.64 3.86
CA GLU A 346 12.76 -11.83 4.31
C GLU A 346 12.19 -13.14 3.79
N TYR A 347 11.36 -13.79 4.61
CA TYR A 347 10.67 -15.00 4.23
C TYR A 347 9.35 -14.69 3.54
N GLY A 348 9.07 -15.39 2.44
CA GLY A 348 7.75 -15.38 1.80
C GLY A 348 7.43 -14.09 1.06
N VAL A 349 8.44 -13.47 0.44
CA VAL A 349 8.25 -12.30 -0.42
C VAL A 349 7.53 -12.74 -1.70
N ALA A 350 6.28 -12.31 -1.86
CA ALA A 350 5.41 -12.75 -2.95
C ALA A 350 5.39 -11.76 -4.12
N ALA A 351 5.41 -12.28 -5.35
CA ALA A 351 5.15 -11.47 -6.54
C ALA A 351 3.72 -10.88 -6.49
N GLY A 352 3.53 -9.67 -7.02
CA GLY A 352 2.27 -8.94 -6.96
C GLY A 352 2.03 -8.16 -5.65
N GLN A 353 2.84 -8.38 -4.60
CA GLN A 353 2.89 -7.47 -3.45
C GLN A 353 3.67 -6.20 -3.79
N ALA A 354 3.62 -5.19 -2.92
CA ALA A 354 4.43 -3.98 -3.04
C ALA A 354 5.68 -4.05 -2.16
N CYS A 355 6.77 -3.46 -2.64
CA CYS A 355 7.95 -3.11 -1.85
C CYS A 355 8.02 -1.58 -1.75
N VAL A 356 7.86 -1.05 -0.53
CA VAL A 356 7.77 0.39 -0.25
C VAL A 356 9.02 0.85 0.46
N PHE A 357 9.56 1.99 0.03
CA PHE A 357 10.81 2.55 0.54
C PHE A 357 10.55 3.73 1.46
N TYR A 358 11.31 3.79 2.54
CA TYR A 358 11.26 4.86 3.53
C TYR A 358 12.67 5.39 3.80
N SER A 359 12.77 6.62 4.31
CA SER A 359 14.05 7.19 4.76
C SER A 359 14.71 6.35 5.85
N ASP A 360 13.89 5.77 6.73
CA ASP A 360 14.30 4.95 7.87
C ASP A 360 13.13 4.05 8.33
N ALA A 361 13.38 3.16 9.29
CA ALA A 361 12.39 2.21 9.79
C ALA A 361 11.46 2.79 10.87
N GLY A 362 11.74 4.01 11.34
CA GLY A 362 11.07 4.64 12.46
C GLY A 362 9.68 5.20 12.14
N PRO A 363 8.89 5.51 13.18
CA PRO A 363 7.62 6.20 13.00
C PRO A 363 7.84 7.59 12.40
N GLY A 364 6.91 8.03 11.55
CA GLY A 364 7.03 9.33 10.90
C GLY A 364 8.16 9.45 9.87
N ALA A 365 8.73 8.33 9.40
CA ALA A 365 9.70 8.30 8.30
C ALA A 365 9.10 8.82 6.99
N ARG A 366 9.91 9.47 6.15
CA ARG A 366 9.52 9.93 4.80
C ARG A 366 9.30 8.73 3.90
N VAL A 367 8.20 8.72 3.15
CA VAL A 367 7.95 7.73 2.09
C VAL A 367 8.74 8.16 0.86
N LEU A 368 9.70 7.34 0.45
CA LEU A 368 10.53 7.59 -0.72
C LEU A 368 9.95 6.96 -2.00
N GLY A 369 8.88 6.19 -1.88
CA GLY A 369 8.16 5.60 -3.00
C GLY A 369 8.03 4.08 -2.86
N GLY A 370 7.94 3.37 -3.97
CA GLY A 370 7.83 1.91 -3.98
C GLY A 370 7.59 1.35 -5.37
N GLY A 371 7.50 0.03 -5.46
CA GLY A 371 7.18 -0.68 -6.70
C GLY A 371 6.55 -2.03 -6.44
N TRP A 372 6.10 -2.68 -7.51
CA TRP A 372 5.49 -4.00 -7.45
C TRP A 372 6.54 -5.09 -7.55
N ILE A 373 6.48 -6.06 -6.64
CA ILE A 373 7.39 -7.19 -6.60
C ILE A 373 7.15 -8.06 -7.84
N ARG A 374 8.15 -8.13 -8.71
CA ARG A 374 8.17 -9.01 -9.88
C ARG A 374 8.75 -10.37 -9.50
N ARG A 375 9.86 -10.38 -8.75
CA ARG A 375 10.52 -11.60 -8.29
C ARG A 375 11.28 -11.36 -6.99
N ALA A 376 11.34 -12.39 -6.16
CA ALA A 376 12.20 -12.47 -5.00
C ALA A 376 13.22 -13.60 -5.20
N LEU A 377 14.45 -13.39 -4.77
CA LEU A 377 15.60 -14.26 -5.02
C LEU A 377 16.42 -14.43 -3.73
N SER A 378 16.94 -15.63 -3.51
CA SER A 378 17.92 -15.85 -2.46
C SER A 378 19.22 -15.08 -2.77
N ARG A 379 20.13 -15.03 -1.80
CA ARG A 379 21.43 -14.36 -1.98
C ARG A 379 22.30 -15.06 -3.04
N ALA A 380 22.17 -16.39 -3.17
CA ALA A 380 22.93 -17.20 -4.13
C ALA A 380 22.42 -17.06 -5.58
N GLU A 381 21.13 -16.76 -5.76
CA GLU A 381 20.49 -16.63 -7.08
C GLU A 381 20.55 -15.20 -7.65
N ALA A 382 21.33 -14.31 -7.01
CA ALA A 382 21.44 -12.92 -7.42
C ALA A 382 22.02 -12.80 -8.85
N PRO A 383 21.34 -12.11 -9.79
CA PRO A 383 21.95 -11.81 -11.08
C PRO A 383 23.11 -10.84 -10.85
N GLY A 384 24.30 -11.30 -11.28
CA GLY A 384 25.62 -10.65 -11.25
C GLY A 384 25.64 -9.22 -10.73
N VAL A 385 25.70 -9.08 -9.40
CA VAL A 385 26.29 -7.90 -8.77
C VAL A 385 27.63 -8.40 -8.29
N ALA A 386 28.71 -7.89 -8.85
CA ALA A 386 30.04 -8.10 -8.32
C ALA A 386 30.02 -7.60 -6.87
N VAL A 387 29.85 -8.53 -5.93
CA VAL A 387 30.12 -8.27 -4.53
C VAL A 387 31.64 -8.16 -4.47
N GLU A 388 32.17 -6.94 -4.57
CA GLU A 388 33.55 -6.69 -4.19
C GLU A 388 33.71 -7.18 -2.76
N LYS A 389 34.40 -8.32 -2.62
CA LYS A 389 34.82 -8.82 -1.34
C LYS A 389 35.71 -7.75 -0.74
N ALA A 390 35.26 -7.13 0.36
CA ALA A 390 36.14 -6.43 1.28
C ALA A 390 37.10 -7.46 1.91
N GLY A 391 38.13 -7.83 1.18
CA GLY A 391 39.28 -8.59 1.66
C GLY A 391 40.28 -7.59 2.21
N GLY A 392 40.35 -7.50 3.54
CA GLY A 392 41.37 -6.75 4.24
C GLY A 392 42.76 -7.22 3.83
N ARG A 393 43.61 -6.26 3.43
CA ARG A 393 45.05 -6.43 3.38
C ARG A 393 45.58 -6.37 4.80
N ALA A 394 46.28 -7.41 5.22
CA ALA A 394 47.39 -7.37 6.17
C ALA A 394 48.47 -8.24 5.51
N GLU A 395 49.33 -7.63 4.69
CA GLU A 395 50.71 -7.27 5.06
C GLU A 395 51.53 -8.49 5.47
N ASP A 396 52.16 -9.09 4.44
CA ASP A 396 53.26 -10.01 4.57
C ASP A 396 54.55 -9.22 4.33
N ALA A 397 55.25 -8.87 5.41
CA ALA A 397 56.55 -8.21 5.36
C ALA A 397 57.39 -8.56 6.59
N ALA A 398 58.13 -9.67 6.51
CA ALA A 398 59.47 -9.81 7.11
C ALA A 398 60.09 -11.17 6.74
N ARG A 399 60.77 -11.22 5.59
CA ARG A 399 61.83 -12.20 5.33
C ARG A 399 63.11 -11.44 4.99
N THR A 400 63.93 -11.17 5.99
CA THR A 400 65.37 -10.99 5.81
C THR A 400 66.11 -11.49 7.05
N GLY A 401 67.03 -12.43 6.84
CA GLY A 401 68.12 -12.73 7.75
C GLY A 401 68.03 -14.06 8.51
N ASN A 402 68.45 -15.17 7.88
CA ASN A 402 69.45 -16.06 8.49
C ASN A 402 70.05 -17.07 7.50
N GLY A 403 71.38 -17.24 7.57
CA GLY A 403 72.18 -18.26 6.87
C GLY A 403 73.10 -17.65 5.80
N GLY A 404 74.41 -17.53 5.95
CA GLY A 404 75.34 -18.09 6.92
C GLY A 404 76.50 -18.78 6.18
N ARG A 405 77.61 -18.07 5.98
CA ARG A 405 79.03 -18.49 5.89
C ARG A 405 79.83 -17.49 5.07
#